data_AF-A0A495W2Z2-F1
#
_entry.id   AF-A0A495W2Z2-F1
#
_cell.length_a   1.000
_cell.length_b   1.000
_cell.length_c   1.000
_cell.angle_alpha   90.00
_cell.angle_beta   90.00
_cell.angle_gamma   90.00
#
_symmetry.space_group_name_H-M   'P 1'
#
loop_
_entity.id
_entity.type
_entity.pdbx_description
1 polymer ?
#
loop_
_entity_poly.entity_id
_entity_poly.type
_entity_poly.pdbx_seq_one_letter_code
_entity_poly.pdbx_strand_id
1 'polypeptide(L)'
;MDGVPASTSRADRGSRRFPVRPVTGVALLSTGLLSGAFGYGAVNLVTTFNAVPLDLRLTFHAEIMKVNGPVMQTTMALAALSTLALAVGTRGVPRLLTGAAGVLAVASFLITRFGNVPINGLIKVWAVTSPPADYAAVLQRWEAFNVARTVAALIAFLLVIVVATRFPACRRCSATT
;
A
#
# COMPACT_ATOMS: atom_id res chain seq x y z
N MET A 1 67.30 9.01 -9.30
CA MET A 1 66.69 9.36 -8.00
C MET A 1 66.32 10.82 -8.15
N ASP A 2 65.06 11.23 -8.37
CA ASP A 2 63.83 10.72 -7.76
C ASP A 2 62.64 10.85 -8.71
N GLY A 3 61.93 9.73 -8.89
CA GLY A 3 60.63 9.70 -9.55
C GLY A 3 59.55 10.03 -8.54
N VAL A 4 58.80 11.10 -8.79
CA VAL A 4 57.50 11.33 -8.14
C VAL A 4 56.44 10.66 -9.02
N PRO A 5 55.77 9.58 -8.58
CA PRO A 5 54.64 9.07 -9.33
C PRO A 5 53.43 9.95 -9.08
N ALA A 6 52.87 10.48 -10.16
CA ALA A 6 51.56 11.11 -10.18
C ALA A 6 50.51 10.08 -9.71
N SER A 7 49.93 10.30 -8.53
CA SER A 7 48.76 9.56 -8.06
C SER A 7 47.51 10.14 -8.74
N THR A 8 47.26 9.69 -9.97
CA THR A 8 46.00 9.96 -10.65
C THR A 8 44.86 9.21 -9.95
N SER A 9 44.07 9.99 -9.20
CA SER A 9 42.64 9.85 -8.92
C SER A 9 42.00 8.53 -9.37
N ARG A 10 41.91 7.57 -8.45
CA ARG A 10 41.14 6.33 -8.64
C ARG A 10 39.89 6.38 -7.77
N ALA A 11 38.74 6.40 -8.44
CA ALA A 11 37.39 6.12 -7.93
C ALA A 11 36.56 7.30 -7.37
N ASP A 12 36.23 8.27 -8.22
CA ASP A 12 34.87 8.84 -8.21
C ASP A 12 33.92 7.86 -8.93
N ARG A 13 33.76 6.67 -8.34
CA ARG A 13 32.79 5.69 -8.82
C ARG A 13 31.46 6.15 -8.24
N GLY A 14 30.73 6.95 -9.03
CA GLY A 14 29.47 7.60 -8.68
C GLY A 14 28.57 6.75 -7.79
N SER A 15 28.69 6.96 -6.48
CA SER A 15 27.78 6.40 -5.50
C SER A 15 26.48 7.18 -5.63
N ARG A 16 25.60 6.75 -6.53
CA ARG A 16 24.24 7.28 -6.60
C ARG A 16 23.61 7.12 -5.23
N ARG A 17 23.58 8.20 -4.44
CA ARG A 17 22.95 8.21 -3.11
C ARG A 17 21.49 7.81 -3.30
N PHE A 18 21.04 6.81 -2.55
CA PHE A 18 19.65 6.34 -2.63
C PHE A 18 18.70 7.53 -2.45
N PRO A 19 17.72 7.74 -3.34
CA PRO A 19 16.91 8.95 -3.34
C PRO A 19 15.77 8.85 -2.32
N VAL A 20 16.10 8.89 -1.02
CA VAL A 20 15.17 8.70 0.11
C VAL A 20 13.96 9.65 0.05
N ARG A 21 14.16 10.91 -0.34
CA ARG A 21 13.10 11.93 -0.38
C ARG A 21 11.97 11.62 -1.37
N PRO A 22 12.24 11.46 -2.68
CA PRO A 22 11.17 11.13 -3.62
C PRO A 22 10.54 9.77 -3.30
N VAL A 23 11.32 8.79 -2.83
CA VAL A 23 10.77 7.48 -2.40
C VAL A 23 9.80 7.66 -1.22
N THR A 24 10.12 8.52 -0.25
CA THR A 24 9.21 8.86 0.86
C THR A 24 7.94 9.53 0.35
N GLY A 25 8.04 10.44 -0.62
CA GLY A 25 6.88 11.07 -1.25
C GLY A 25 5.96 10.07 -1.94
N VAL A 26 6.53 9.13 -2.71
CA VAL A 26 5.77 8.05 -3.36
C VAL A 26 5.13 7.13 -2.32
N ALA A 27 5.85 6.76 -1.26
CA ALA A 27 5.32 5.94 -0.19
C ALA A 27 4.15 6.62 0.52
N LEU A 28 4.26 7.91 0.85
CA LEU A 28 3.17 8.69 1.45
C LEU A 28 1.94 8.75 0.55
N LEU A 29 2.14 9.10 -0.73
CA LEU A 29 1.04 9.24 -1.68
C LEU A 29 0.31 7.91 -1.86
N SER A 30 1.05 6.83 -2.13
CA SER A 30 0.47 5.52 -2.41
C SER A 30 -0.22 4.89 -1.19
N THR A 31 0.42 4.93 0.00
CA THR A 31 -0.20 4.42 1.24
C THR A 31 -1.38 5.28 1.69
N GLY A 32 -1.31 6.60 1.50
CA GLY A 32 -2.42 7.52 1.80
C GLY A 32 -3.64 7.29 0.91
N LEU A 33 -3.43 7.18 -0.42
CA LEU A 33 -4.51 6.84 -1.36
C LEU A 33 -5.13 5.48 -1.04
N LEU A 34 -4.29 4.48 -0.72
CA LEU A 34 -4.75 3.14 -0.36
C LEU A 34 -5.60 3.15 0.91
N SER A 35 -5.08 3.78 1.98
CA SER A 35 -5.78 3.90 3.26
C SER A 35 -7.08 4.68 3.12
N GLY A 36 -7.10 5.76 2.32
CA GLY A 36 -8.29 6.56 2.07
C GLY A 36 -9.36 5.78 1.32
N ALA A 37 -8.99 5.10 0.23
CA ALA A 37 -9.92 4.30 -0.57
C ALA A 37 -10.52 3.13 0.24
N PHE A 38 -9.69 2.41 0.99
CA PHE A 38 -10.16 1.34 1.86
C PHE A 38 -10.97 1.84 3.04
N GLY A 39 -10.52 2.90 3.72
CA GLY A 39 -11.24 3.49 4.85
C GLY A 39 -12.63 3.97 4.44
N TYR A 40 -12.71 4.74 3.35
CA TYR A 40 -13.99 5.18 2.80
C TYR A 40 -14.88 3.99 2.42
N GLY A 41 -14.31 2.98 1.75
CA GLY A 41 -15.05 1.78 1.37
C GLY A 41 -15.56 0.98 2.57
N ALA A 42 -14.74 0.78 3.60
CA ALA A 42 -15.12 0.06 4.80
C ALA A 42 -16.23 0.78 5.59
N VAL A 43 -16.18 2.11 5.70
CA VAL A 43 -17.15 2.87 6.47
C VAL A 43 -18.42 3.14 5.68
N ASN A 44 -18.31 3.66 4.45
CA ASN A 44 -19.47 4.14 3.70
C ASN A 44 -20.05 3.05 2.80
N LEU A 45 -19.21 2.38 1.99
CA LEU A 45 -19.70 1.41 1.00
C LEU A 45 -20.25 0.14 1.66
N VAL A 46 -19.54 -0.43 2.65
CA VAL A 46 -20.03 -1.64 3.34
C VAL A 46 -21.32 -1.36 4.11
N THR A 47 -21.40 -0.23 4.82
CA THR A 47 -22.63 0.17 5.51
C THR A 47 -23.79 0.34 4.53
N THR A 48 -23.55 0.96 3.38
CA THR A 48 -24.57 1.11 2.32
C THR A 48 -24.98 -0.25 1.77
N PHE A 49 -24.04 -1.16 1.51
CA PHE A 49 -24.33 -2.52 1.05
C PHE A 49 -25.18 -3.33 2.02
N ASN A 50 -25.03 -3.10 3.32
CA ASN A 50 -25.80 -3.79 4.35
C ASN A 50 -27.22 -3.22 4.52
N ALA A 51 -27.50 -2.02 4.00
CA ALA A 51 -28.81 -1.36 4.10
C ALA A 51 -29.72 -1.57 2.88
N VAL A 52 -29.16 -1.99 1.74
CA VAL A 52 -29.89 -2.14 0.47
C VAL A 52 -30.32 -3.59 0.22
N PRO A 53 -31.33 -3.84 -0.64
CA PRO A 53 -31.69 -5.20 -1.06
C PRO A 53 -30.50 -5.97 -1.63
N LEU A 54 -30.48 -7.30 -1.41
CA LEU A 54 -29.35 -8.16 -1.78
C LEU A 54 -29.00 -8.05 -3.27
N ASP A 55 -30.01 -8.05 -4.15
CA ASP A 55 -29.79 -7.97 -5.60
C ASP A 55 -29.09 -6.66 -6.00
N LEU A 56 -29.47 -5.54 -5.37
CA LEU A 56 -28.83 -4.24 -5.59
C LEU A 56 -27.38 -4.26 -5.09
N ARG A 57 -27.14 -4.85 -3.91
CA ARG A 57 -25.78 -5.05 -3.38
C ARG A 57 -24.93 -5.85 -4.35
N LEU A 58 -25.40 -7.02 -4.81
CA LEU A 58 -24.61 -7.92 -5.65
C LEU A 58 -24.31 -7.31 -7.02
N THR A 59 -25.32 -6.72 -7.67
CA THR A 59 -25.16 -6.09 -8.99
C THR A 59 -24.21 -4.89 -8.94
N PHE A 60 -24.41 -3.96 -7.99
CA PHE A 60 -23.51 -2.82 -7.83
C PHE A 60 -22.08 -3.24 -7.47
N HIS A 61 -21.92 -4.22 -6.58
CA HIS A 61 -20.62 -4.77 -6.21
C HIS A 61 -19.91 -5.39 -7.42
N ALA A 62 -20.63 -6.16 -8.24
CA ALA A 62 -20.08 -6.75 -9.45
C ALA A 62 -19.56 -5.70 -10.44
N GLU A 63 -20.33 -4.62 -10.67
CA GLU A 63 -19.97 -3.54 -11.57
C GLU A 63 -18.76 -2.73 -11.07
N ILE A 64 -18.78 -2.28 -9.81
CA ILE A 64 -17.67 -1.49 -9.26
C ILE A 64 -16.35 -2.28 -9.28
N MET A 65 -16.38 -3.60 -9.09
CA MET A 65 -15.19 -4.45 -9.09
C MET A 65 -14.56 -4.66 -10.47
N LYS A 66 -15.22 -4.30 -11.58
CA LYS A 66 -14.60 -4.29 -12.91
C LYS A 66 -13.53 -3.20 -13.00
N VAL A 67 -13.81 -2.03 -12.41
CA VAL A 67 -12.91 -0.87 -12.45
C VAL A 67 -11.97 -0.85 -11.25
N ASN A 68 -12.46 -1.24 -10.08
CA ASN A 68 -11.71 -1.11 -8.83
C ASN A 68 -10.58 -2.15 -8.70
N GLY A 69 -10.70 -3.31 -9.34
CA GLY A 69 -9.72 -4.39 -9.25
C GLY A 69 -8.30 -3.98 -9.72
N PRO A 70 -8.13 -3.52 -10.97
CA PRO A 70 -6.83 -3.11 -11.50
C PRO A 70 -6.22 -1.90 -10.76
N VAL A 71 -7.04 -0.89 -10.48
CA VAL A 71 -6.60 0.35 -9.81
C VAL A 71 -6.04 0.03 -8.43
N MET A 72 -6.81 -0.69 -7.61
CA MET A 72 -6.40 -1.01 -6.24
C MET A 72 -5.15 -1.89 -6.20
N GLN A 73 -5.07 -2.92 -7.04
CA GLN A 73 -3.87 -3.78 -7.07
C GLN A 73 -2.60 -3.01 -7.47
N THR A 74 -2.73 -2.06 -8.41
CA THR A 74 -1.61 -1.21 -8.82
C THR A 74 -1.17 -0.28 -7.69
N THR A 75 -2.11 0.39 -7.01
CA THR A 75 -1.81 1.25 -5.85
C THR A 75 -1.19 0.45 -4.70
N MET A 76 -1.68 -0.76 -4.44
CA MET A 76 -1.14 -1.64 -3.40
C MET A 76 0.28 -2.10 -3.71
N ALA A 77 0.56 -2.50 -4.96
CA ALA A 77 1.90 -2.86 -5.38
C ALA A 77 2.85 -1.66 -5.23
N LEU A 78 2.42 -0.46 -5.63
CA LEU A 78 3.21 0.76 -5.47
C LEU A 78 3.49 1.07 -3.99
N ALA A 79 2.50 0.93 -3.12
CA ALA A 79 2.64 1.12 -1.68
C ALA A 79 3.64 0.12 -1.06
N ALA A 80 3.53 -1.17 -1.41
CA ALA A 80 4.45 -2.19 -0.94
C ALA A 80 5.88 -1.97 -1.44
N LEU A 81 6.06 -1.73 -2.74
CA LEU A 81 7.38 -1.53 -3.34
C LEU A 81 8.07 -0.27 -2.80
N SER A 82 7.34 0.85 -2.68
CA SER A 82 7.91 2.11 -2.21
C SER A 82 8.32 2.08 -0.74
N THR A 83 7.53 1.45 0.13
CA THR A 83 7.86 1.28 1.55
C THR A 83 9.03 0.31 1.77
N LEU A 84 9.08 -0.80 1.04
CA LEU A 84 10.21 -1.72 1.06
C LEU A 84 11.49 -1.07 0.51
N ALA A 85 11.39 -0.31 -0.58
CA ALA A 85 12.51 0.46 -1.12
C ALA A 85 13.01 1.48 -0.09
N LEU A 86 12.10 2.15 0.62
CA LEU A 86 12.46 3.09 1.68
C LEU A 86 13.17 2.40 2.86
N ALA A 87 12.78 1.16 3.20
CA ALA A 87 13.45 0.35 4.21
C ALA A 87 14.90 0.00 3.82
N VAL A 88 15.15 -0.27 2.54
CA VAL A 88 16.51 -0.49 2.02
C VAL A 88 17.34 0.81 2.06
N GLY A 89 16.70 1.95 1.79
CA GLY A 89 17.34 3.26 1.75
C GLY A 89 17.60 3.93 3.10
N THR A 90 17.08 3.38 4.20
CA THR A 90 17.16 3.96 5.54
C THR A 90 17.92 3.07 6.52
N ARG A 91 18.26 3.60 7.70
CA ARG A 91 18.98 2.86 8.77
C ARG A 91 18.35 3.15 10.13
N GLY A 92 18.56 2.26 11.11
CA GLY A 92 18.04 2.42 12.47
C GLY A 92 16.52 2.36 12.55
N VAL A 93 15.93 3.16 13.43
CA VAL A 93 14.46 3.21 13.66
C VAL A 93 13.65 3.45 12.37
N PRO A 94 13.99 4.40 11.48
CA PRO A 94 13.28 4.57 10.20
C PRO A 94 13.21 3.30 9.34
N ARG A 95 14.26 2.48 9.33
CA ARG A 95 14.28 1.22 8.58
C ARG A 95 13.30 0.21 9.17
N LEU A 96 13.21 0.14 10.49
CA LEU A 96 12.24 -0.75 11.15
C LEU A 96 10.80 -0.32 10.87
N LEU A 97 10.51 0.99 10.97
CA LEU A 97 9.16 1.53 10.72
C LEU A 97 8.73 1.34 9.26
N THR A 98 9.60 1.62 8.30
CA THR A 98 9.31 1.47 6.87
C THR A 98 9.27 0.01 6.44
N GLY A 99 10.10 -0.84 7.03
CA GLY A 99 10.01 -2.29 6.87
C GLY A 99 8.68 -2.85 7.37
N ALA A 100 8.26 -2.45 8.57
CA ALA A 100 6.95 -2.82 9.12
C ALA A 100 5.79 -2.32 8.24
N ALA A 101 5.86 -1.07 7.77
CA ALA A 101 4.88 -0.52 6.82
C ALA A 101 4.82 -1.34 5.52
N GLY A 102 5.98 -1.76 5.00
CA GLY A 102 6.06 -2.63 3.82
C GLY A 102 5.44 -4.00 4.04
N VAL A 103 5.73 -4.65 5.17
CA VAL A 103 5.11 -5.93 5.54
C VAL A 103 3.59 -5.79 5.65
N LEU A 104 3.08 -4.72 6.26
CA LEU A 104 1.64 -4.45 6.37
C LEU A 104 0.99 -4.18 5.00
N ALA A 105 1.66 -3.43 4.12
CA ALA A 105 1.19 -3.19 2.76
C ALA A 105 1.12 -4.49 1.95
N VAL A 106 2.15 -5.35 2.07
CA VAL A 106 2.16 -6.68 1.45
C VAL A 106 1.04 -7.55 2.04
N ALA A 107 0.87 -7.58 3.36
CA ALA A 107 -0.21 -8.34 3.99
C ALA A 107 -1.59 -7.89 3.50
N SER A 108 -1.83 -6.58 3.43
CA SER A 108 -3.05 -5.99 2.84
C SER A 108 -3.27 -6.48 1.41
N PHE A 109 -2.22 -6.49 0.59
CA PHE A 109 -2.25 -6.98 -0.80
C PHE A 109 -2.61 -8.47 -0.88
N LEU A 110 -1.97 -9.31 -0.07
CA LEU A 110 -2.23 -10.75 -0.05
C LEU A 110 -3.66 -11.05 0.43
N ILE A 111 -4.15 -10.36 1.47
CA ILE A 111 -5.55 -10.46 1.91
C ILE A 111 -6.51 -10.09 0.78
N THR A 112 -6.21 -9.02 0.04
CA THR A 112 -7.04 -8.63 -1.09
C THR A 112 -7.00 -9.69 -2.20
N ARG A 113 -5.81 -10.15 -2.57
CA ARG A 113 -5.60 -11.05 -3.71
C ARG A 113 -6.16 -12.45 -3.47
N PHE A 114 -6.02 -12.97 -2.26
CA PHE A 114 -6.39 -14.35 -1.92
C PHE A 114 -7.67 -14.45 -1.08
N GLY A 115 -8.11 -13.36 -0.43
CA GLY A 115 -9.36 -13.31 0.33
C GLY A 115 -10.48 -12.64 -0.46
N ASN A 116 -10.38 -11.34 -0.69
CA ASN A 116 -11.47 -10.57 -1.29
C ASN A 116 -11.70 -10.87 -2.78
N VAL A 117 -10.63 -10.98 -3.58
CA VAL A 117 -10.75 -11.14 -5.05
C VAL A 117 -11.46 -12.45 -5.45
N PRO A 118 -11.16 -13.62 -4.86
CA PRO A 118 -11.90 -14.84 -5.17
C PRO A 118 -13.39 -14.72 -4.85
N ILE A 119 -13.75 -14.13 -3.70
CA ILE A 119 -15.14 -13.91 -3.32
C ILE A 119 -15.82 -12.90 -4.25
N ASN A 120 -15.12 -11.85 -4.71
CA ASN A 120 -15.65 -10.95 -5.74
C ASN A 120 -15.99 -11.69 -7.04
N GLY A 121 -15.23 -12.75 -7.38
CA GLY A 121 -15.55 -13.63 -8.50
C GLY A 121 -16.89 -14.34 -8.31
N LEU A 122 -17.15 -14.85 -7.11
CA LEU A 122 -18.43 -15.48 -6.75
C LEU A 122 -19.58 -14.46 -6.82
N ILE A 123 -19.40 -13.27 -6.24
CA ILE A 123 -20.40 -12.20 -6.26
C ILE A 123 -20.79 -11.83 -7.70
N LYS A 124 -19.83 -11.78 -8.64
CA LYS A 124 -20.11 -11.52 -10.06
C LYS A 124 -21.01 -12.59 -10.68
N VAL A 125 -20.83 -13.85 -10.31
CA VAL A 125 -21.70 -14.96 -10.78
C VAL A 125 -23.09 -14.83 -10.15
N TRP A 126 -23.17 -14.57 -8.85
CA TRP A 126 -24.44 -14.45 -8.14
C TRP A 126 -25.27 -13.25 -8.59
N ALA A 127 -24.62 -12.17 -9.02
CA ALA A 127 -25.28 -10.96 -9.53
C ALA A 127 -26.12 -11.21 -10.80
N VAL A 128 -25.82 -12.27 -11.56
CA VAL A 128 -26.57 -12.65 -12.78
C VAL A 128 -27.27 -14.00 -12.66
N THR A 129 -27.20 -14.63 -11.49
CA THR A 129 -27.84 -15.92 -11.21
C THR A 129 -28.62 -15.83 -9.90
N SER A 130 -28.31 -16.68 -8.92
CA SER A 130 -28.86 -16.60 -7.57
C SER A 130 -27.78 -17.02 -6.57
N PRO A 131 -27.68 -16.35 -5.41
CA PRO A 131 -26.73 -16.72 -4.38
C PRO A 131 -27.11 -18.07 -3.74
N PRO A 132 -26.12 -18.88 -3.29
CA PRO A 132 -26.40 -20.12 -2.56
C PRO A 132 -26.97 -19.83 -1.17
N ALA A 133 -27.57 -20.83 -0.51
CA ALA A 133 -28.20 -20.63 0.80
C ALA A 133 -27.25 -20.10 1.90
N ASP A 134 -25.95 -20.37 1.78
CA ASP A 134 -24.90 -19.96 2.73
C ASP A 134 -24.19 -18.65 2.34
N TYR A 135 -24.72 -17.89 1.37
CA TYR A 135 -24.08 -16.67 0.86
C TYR A 135 -23.71 -15.67 1.96
N ALA A 136 -24.51 -15.57 3.01
CA ALA A 136 -24.29 -14.63 4.11
C ALA A 136 -22.96 -14.88 4.83
N ALA A 137 -22.59 -16.13 5.06
CA ALA A 137 -21.31 -16.50 5.67
C ALA A 137 -20.12 -16.11 4.76
N VAL A 138 -20.29 -16.26 3.44
CA VAL A 138 -19.28 -15.86 2.46
C VAL A 138 -19.11 -14.33 2.44
N LEU A 139 -20.20 -13.57 2.50
CA LEU A 139 -20.17 -12.11 2.56
C LEU A 139 -19.56 -11.60 3.88
N GLN A 140 -19.88 -12.20 5.02
CA GLN A 140 -19.26 -11.88 6.30
C GLN A 140 -17.74 -12.10 6.27
N ARG A 141 -17.28 -13.19 5.66
CA ARG A 141 -15.84 -13.45 5.47
C ARG A 141 -15.19 -12.41 4.57
N TRP A 142 -15.87 -11.97 3.52
CA TRP A 142 -15.39 -10.86 2.68
C TRP A 142 -15.26 -9.56 3.48
N GLU A 143 -16.24 -9.25 4.33
CA GLU A 143 -16.21 -8.06 5.20
C GLU A 143 -15.06 -8.14 6.20
N ALA A 144 -14.84 -9.30 6.82
CA ALA A 144 -13.70 -9.52 7.71
C ALA A 144 -12.35 -9.29 7.00
N PHE A 145 -12.18 -9.82 5.78
CA PHE A 145 -10.99 -9.53 4.97
C PHE A 145 -10.89 -8.05 4.60
N ASN A 146 -12.02 -7.40 4.29
CA ASN A 146 -12.06 -5.99 3.98
C ASN A 146 -11.63 -5.12 5.18
N VAL A 147 -12.07 -5.45 6.39
CA VAL A 147 -11.62 -4.78 7.62
C VAL A 147 -10.13 -5.01 7.84
N ALA A 148 -9.66 -6.26 7.77
CA ALA A 148 -8.27 -6.61 8.02
C ALA A 148 -7.31 -5.88 7.06
N ARG A 149 -7.61 -5.86 5.75
CA ARG A 149 -6.77 -5.14 4.76
C ARG A 149 -6.78 -3.63 4.98
N THR A 150 -7.90 -3.07 5.45
CA THR A 150 -8.07 -1.64 5.70
C THR A 150 -7.24 -1.21 6.90
N VAL A 151 -7.32 -1.96 8.01
CA VAL A 151 -6.52 -1.71 9.21
C VAL A 151 -5.02 -1.83 8.89
N ALA A 152 -4.60 -2.85 8.15
CA ALA A 152 -3.21 -3.00 7.73
C ALA A 152 -2.73 -1.80 6.90
N ALA A 153 -3.51 -1.36 5.91
CA ALA A 153 -3.18 -0.20 5.08
C ALA A 153 -3.12 1.11 5.89
N LEU A 154 -4.04 1.29 6.84
CA LEU A 154 -4.07 2.46 7.72
C LEU A 154 -2.83 2.51 8.61
N ILE A 155 -2.47 1.40 9.26
CA ILE A 155 -1.28 1.34 10.11
C ILE A 155 -0.03 1.59 9.25
N ALA A 156 0.06 0.98 8.06
CA ALA A 156 1.18 1.23 7.14
C ALA A 156 1.31 2.73 6.81
N PHE A 157 0.20 3.39 6.49
CA PHE A 157 0.19 4.83 6.20
C PHE A 157 0.64 5.66 7.41
N LEU A 158 0.13 5.37 8.62
CA LEU A 158 0.54 6.06 9.85
C LEU A 158 2.04 5.92 10.12
N LEU A 159 2.62 4.73 9.90
CA LEU A 159 4.06 4.51 10.03
C LEU A 159 4.86 5.37 9.04
N VAL A 160 4.39 5.48 7.78
CA VAL A 160 5.06 6.33 6.78
C VAL A 160 4.93 7.82 7.15
N ILE A 161 3.80 8.27 7.70
CA ILE A 161 3.65 9.63 8.23
C ILE A 161 4.68 9.89 9.35
N VAL A 162 4.82 8.98 10.30
CA VAL A 162 5.81 9.10 11.38
C VAL A 162 7.22 9.21 10.80
N VAL A 163 7.56 8.40 9.81
CA VAL A 163 8.88 8.46 9.15
C VAL A 163 9.10 9.81 8.48
N ALA A 164 8.12 10.27 7.70
CA ALA A 164 8.23 11.52 6.95
C ALA A 164 8.31 12.76 7.85
N THR A 165 7.64 12.74 9.00
CA THR A 165 7.57 13.90 9.92
C THR A 165 8.68 13.91 10.96
N ARG A 166 9.14 12.73 11.42
CA ARG A 166 10.14 12.62 12.49
C ARG A 166 11.56 12.37 12.00
N PHE A 167 11.72 11.90 10.77
CA PHE A 167 13.04 11.59 10.20
C PHE A 167 13.20 12.19 8.79
N PRO A 168 13.02 13.51 8.63
CA PRO A 168 13.20 14.16 7.34
C PRO A 168 14.64 13.95 6.86
N ALA A 169 14.80 13.45 5.63
CA ALA A 169 16.12 13.31 5.02
C ALA A 169 16.82 14.69 5.04
N CYS A 170 17.99 14.75 5.70
CA CYS A 170 18.77 15.94 5.96
C CYS A 170 18.60 17.01 4.86
N ARG A 171 17.96 18.14 5.19
CA ARG A 171 18.03 19.35 4.34
C ARG A 171 19.51 19.70 4.34
N ARG A 172 20.10 19.87 3.15
CA ARG A 172 21.50 20.27 2.96
C ARG A 172 21.88 21.27 4.07
N CYS A 173 23.04 21.10 4.69
CA CYS A 173 23.70 22.20 5.39
C CYS A 173 23.79 23.36 4.40
N SER A 174 22.87 24.31 4.51
CA SER A 174 23.02 25.65 3.99
C SER A 174 23.57 26.49 5.14
N ALA A 175 24.86 26.28 5.37
CA ALA A 175 25.80 27.10 6.12
C ALA A 175 27.12 26.69 5.47
N THR A 176 27.91 27.51 4.79
CA THR A 176 28.43 28.87 4.99
C THR A 176 29.25 29.06 3.68
N THR A 177 29.41 30.19 2.99
CA THR A 177 29.62 31.59 3.31
C THR A 177 29.47 32.33 1.98
#